data_AF-A0A7K0WPH1-F1
#
_entry.id   AF-A0A7K0WPH1-F1
#
_cell.length_a   1.000
_cell.length_b   1.000
_cell.length_c   1.000
_cell.angle_alpha   90.00
_cell.angle_beta   90.00
_cell.angle_gamma   90.00
#
_symmetry.space_group_name_H-M   'P 1'
#
loop_
_entity.id
_entity.type
_entity.pdbx_description
1 polymer ?
#
loop_
_entity_poly.entity_id
_entity_poly.type
_entity_poly.pdbx_seq_one_letter_code
_entity_poly.pdbx_strand_id
1 'polypeptide(L)'
;MERRIYGLENEYGVTCTLRGQRRLSPDEVARYLFRRVVSWGRSSNVFLGNGARLYLDVGSHPEYATPECDSLYDLVAHDKAGEWILEQLVDSAQERLSEEGIRGDIYLFRNNTDSAGNSYGCHENYLTSRDDDLGHYTEVLIPFLVSRQIYAGAGKVLQTARGAQFSISQR
;
A
#
# COMPACT_ATOMS: atom_id res chain seq x y z
N MET A 1 5.37 24.75 -14.25
CA MET A 1 4.55 24.66 -13.01
C MET A 1 5.52 24.40 -11.88
N GLU A 2 5.85 25.42 -11.06
CA GLU A 2 6.87 25.29 -10.00
C GLU A 2 6.34 24.63 -8.71
N ARG A 3 5.01 24.63 -8.51
CA ARG A 3 4.31 23.99 -7.39
C ARG A 3 3.11 23.21 -7.94
N ARG A 4 2.98 21.94 -7.57
CA ARG A 4 1.93 21.01 -8.02
C ARG A 4 1.45 20.19 -6.83
N ILE A 5 0.18 19.81 -6.80
CA ILE A 5 -0.33 18.84 -5.81
C ILE A 5 -0.01 17.41 -6.25
N TYR A 6 0.48 16.62 -5.30
CA TYR A 6 0.80 15.21 -5.41
C TYR A 6 0.05 14.41 -4.35
N GLY A 7 -0.19 13.13 -4.62
CA GLY A 7 -0.68 12.17 -3.64
C GLY A 7 -0.20 10.76 -3.96
N LEU A 8 -0.05 9.92 -2.94
CA LEU A 8 0.24 8.50 -3.08
C LEU A 8 -0.87 7.67 -2.43
N GLU A 9 -1.20 6.54 -3.04
CA GLU A 9 -2.09 5.53 -2.50
C GLU A 9 -1.34 4.21 -2.44
N ASN A 10 -1.14 3.67 -1.24
CA ASN A 10 -0.41 2.42 -1.04
C ASN A 10 -1.34 1.35 -0.47
N GLU A 11 -1.46 0.25 -1.20
CA GLU A 11 -2.08 -0.97 -0.71
C GLU A 11 -1.02 -1.86 -0.04
N TYR A 12 -1.39 -2.46 1.09
CA TYR A 12 -0.49 -3.31 1.86
C TYR A 12 -0.97 -4.77 1.82
N GLY A 13 -0.06 -5.67 1.48
CA GLY A 13 -0.28 -7.11 1.65
C GLY A 13 -0.38 -7.44 3.13
N VAL A 14 -1.34 -8.28 3.52
CA VAL A 14 -1.54 -8.65 4.93
C VAL A 14 -1.61 -10.17 5.10
N THR A 15 -0.94 -10.70 6.12
CA THR A 15 -1.03 -12.12 6.49
C THR A 15 -0.84 -12.31 7.99
N CYS A 16 -1.34 -13.41 8.52
CA CYS A 16 -1.04 -13.87 9.88
C CYS A 16 -0.58 -15.32 9.81
N THR A 17 0.62 -15.60 10.34
CA THR A 17 1.24 -16.93 10.24
C THR A 17 1.66 -17.46 11.60
N LEU A 18 1.64 -18.78 11.75
CA LEU A 18 2.21 -19.48 12.91
C LEU A 18 3.10 -20.60 12.37
N ARG A 19 4.40 -20.54 12.67
CA ARG A 19 5.39 -21.53 12.19
C ARG A 19 5.37 -21.73 10.67
N GLY A 20 5.24 -20.64 9.92
CA GLY A 20 5.21 -20.64 8.45
C GLY A 20 3.90 -21.08 7.82
N GLN A 21 2.87 -21.41 8.61
CA GLN A 21 1.53 -21.72 8.10
C GLN A 21 0.58 -20.55 8.34
N ARG A 22 -0.23 -20.21 7.33
CA ARG A 22 -1.27 -19.18 7.46
C ARG A 22 -2.25 -19.60 8.56
N ARG A 23 -2.46 -18.70 9.54
CA ARG A 23 -3.34 -18.94 10.67
C ARG A 23 -4.72 -18.30 10.49
N LEU A 24 -4.75 -17.09 9.95
CA LEU A 24 -5.97 -16.35 9.66
C LEU A 24 -5.99 -15.95 8.18
N SER A 25 -7.19 -15.83 7.61
CA SER A 25 -7.38 -15.25 6.28
C SER A 25 -7.05 -13.75 6.29
N PRO A 26 -6.67 -13.15 5.14
CA PRO A 26 -6.46 -11.71 5.03
C PRO A 26 -7.64 -10.89 5.56
N ASP A 27 -8.87 -11.29 5.25
CA ASP A 27 -10.10 -10.64 5.74
C ASP A 27 -10.21 -10.66 7.27
N GLU A 28 -9.88 -11.78 7.92
CA GLU A 28 -9.88 -11.86 9.37
C GLU A 28 -8.83 -10.92 9.98
N VAL A 29 -7.61 -10.93 9.44
CA VAL A 29 -6.54 -10.03 9.92
C VAL A 29 -6.92 -8.57 9.71
N ALA A 30 -7.49 -8.23 8.55
CA ALA A 30 -8.02 -6.90 8.24
C ALA A 30 -9.08 -6.44 9.26
N ARG A 31 -9.99 -7.32 9.67
CA ARG A 31 -10.97 -7.02 10.74
C ARG A 31 -10.29 -6.75 12.08
N TYR A 32 -9.25 -7.50 12.43
CA TYR A 32 -8.44 -7.18 13.61
C TYR A 32 -7.80 -5.81 13.47
N LEU A 33 -7.08 -5.52 12.39
CA LEU A 33 -6.43 -4.23 12.17
C LEU A 33 -7.44 -3.05 12.29
N PHE A 34 -8.58 -3.15 11.62
CA PHE A 34 -9.54 -2.04 11.51
C PHE A 34 -10.58 -1.97 12.62
N ARG A 35 -10.61 -2.90 13.59
CA ARG A 35 -11.56 -2.83 14.73
C ARG A 35 -11.47 -1.48 15.47
N ARG A 36 -10.25 -0.97 15.66
CA ARG A 36 -10.00 0.35 16.28
C ARG A 36 -10.41 1.49 15.37
N VAL A 37 -10.16 1.37 14.07
CA VAL A 37 -10.55 2.36 13.05
C VAL A 37 -12.06 2.51 12.97
N VAL A 38 -12.80 1.39 12.98
CA VAL A 38 -14.27 1.39 13.04
C VAL A 38 -14.76 2.05 14.33
N SER A 39 -14.06 1.88 15.45
CA SER A 39 -14.42 2.59 16.69
C SER A 39 -14.23 4.10 16.60
N TRP A 40 -13.30 4.59 15.76
CA TRP A 40 -13.05 6.01 15.55
C TRP A 40 -14.08 6.67 14.61
N GLY A 41 -14.42 5.99 13.50
CA GLY A 41 -15.21 6.61 12.41
C GLY A 41 -16.50 5.89 12.04
N ARG A 42 -16.90 4.83 12.76
CA ARG A 42 -18.04 3.94 12.44
C ARG A 42 -17.98 3.27 11.05
N SER A 43 -16.84 3.36 10.38
CA SER A 43 -16.59 2.86 9.02
C SER A 43 -15.18 2.30 8.94
N SER A 44 -14.95 1.35 8.03
CA SER A 44 -13.62 0.89 7.64
C SER A 44 -12.92 1.84 6.67
N ASN A 45 -13.47 3.04 6.47
CA ASN A 45 -12.93 4.11 5.64
C ASN A 45 -13.03 5.42 6.42
N VAL A 46 -11.89 5.99 6.79
CA VAL A 46 -11.80 7.19 7.63
C VAL A 46 -10.74 8.15 7.14
N PHE A 47 -10.89 9.42 7.49
CA PHE A 47 -9.83 10.42 7.41
C PHE A 47 -9.14 10.54 8.76
N LEU A 48 -7.81 10.64 8.75
CA LEU A 48 -6.97 10.73 9.93
C LEU A 48 -6.66 12.19 10.28
N GLY A 49 -6.16 12.44 11.49
CA GLY A 49 -5.83 13.79 11.96
C GLY A 49 -4.72 14.49 11.16
N ASN A 50 -3.92 13.73 10.39
CA ASN A 50 -2.91 14.27 9.49
C ASN A 50 -3.44 14.55 8.06
N GLY A 51 -4.75 14.40 7.84
CA GLY A 51 -5.41 14.61 6.54
C GLY A 51 -5.38 13.40 5.60
N ALA A 52 -4.62 12.35 5.93
CA ALA A 52 -4.59 11.12 5.15
C ALA A 52 -5.93 10.37 5.20
N ARG A 53 -6.18 9.53 4.21
CA ARG A 53 -7.30 8.58 4.21
C ARG A 53 -6.77 7.17 4.47
N LEU A 54 -7.42 6.46 5.39
CA LEU A 54 -7.11 5.06 5.71
C LEU A 54 -8.37 4.24 5.52
N TYR A 55 -8.28 3.19 4.69
CA TYR A 55 -9.43 2.34 4.41
C TYR A 55 -9.08 0.90 4.09
N LEU A 56 -10.10 0.04 4.07
CA LEU A 56 -10.02 -1.32 3.51
C LEU A 56 -10.56 -1.30 2.08
N ASP A 57 -9.73 -1.70 1.12
CA ASP A 57 -10.13 -1.87 -0.27
C ASP A 57 -10.94 -3.17 -0.49
N VAL A 58 -11.58 -3.32 -1.65
CA VAL A 58 -12.40 -4.47 -2.06
C VAL A 58 -11.63 -5.80 -1.96
N GLY A 59 -10.28 -5.77 -2.02
CA GLY A 59 -9.41 -6.93 -1.81
C GLY A 59 -9.02 -7.23 -0.35
N SER A 60 -9.59 -6.54 0.64
CA SER A 60 -9.20 -6.59 2.06
C SER A 60 -7.76 -6.14 2.35
N HIS A 61 -7.15 -5.43 1.41
CA HIS A 61 -5.87 -4.76 1.66
C HIS A 61 -6.11 -3.49 2.48
N PRO A 62 -5.38 -3.30 3.60
CA PRO A 62 -5.24 -1.99 4.21
C PRO A 62 -4.63 -1.03 3.18
N GLU A 63 -5.29 0.10 2.98
CA GLU A 63 -4.84 1.11 2.05
C GLU A 63 -4.71 2.47 2.74
N TYR A 64 -3.55 3.09 2.56
CA TYR A 64 -3.24 4.42 3.05
C TYR A 64 -3.01 5.37 1.88
N ALA A 65 -3.84 6.40 1.79
CA ALA A 65 -3.70 7.50 0.85
C ALA A 65 -3.18 8.75 1.59
N THR A 66 -2.08 9.33 1.12
CA THR A 66 -1.49 10.53 1.72
C THR A 66 -2.47 11.70 1.65
N PRO A 67 -2.37 12.70 2.55
CA PRO A 67 -2.97 14.00 2.24
C PRO A 67 -2.35 14.59 0.97
N GLU A 68 -3.03 15.57 0.40
CA GLU A 68 -2.51 16.37 -0.70
C GLU A 68 -1.23 17.10 -0.27
N CYS A 69 -0.13 16.84 -0.99
CA CYS A 69 1.17 17.46 -0.72
C CYS A 69 1.58 18.30 -1.91
N ASP A 70 2.24 19.44 -1.70
CA ASP A 70 2.79 20.28 -2.77
C ASP A 70 4.32 20.32 -2.81
N SER A 71 4.94 19.55 -1.91
CA SER A 71 6.35 19.31 -1.76
C SER A 71 6.61 17.81 -1.82
N LEU A 72 7.62 17.39 -2.58
CA LEU A 72 8.02 15.99 -2.65
C LEU A 72 8.54 15.48 -1.29
N TYR A 73 9.17 16.36 -0.50
CA TYR A 73 9.63 16.01 0.84
C TYR A 73 8.45 15.67 1.75
N ASP A 74 7.40 16.49 1.73
CA ASP A 74 6.21 16.27 2.55
C ASP A 74 5.45 15.03 2.08
N LEU A 75 5.37 14.81 0.77
CA LEU A 75 4.78 13.59 0.21
C LEU A 75 5.47 12.33 0.74
N VAL A 76 6.80 12.29 0.70
CA VAL A 76 7.59 11.15 1.24
C VAL A 76 7.44 11.04 2.76
N ALA A 77 7.40 12.16 3.48
CA ALA A 77 7.19 12.16 4.92
C ALA A 77 5.81 11.59 5.29
N HIS A 78 4.76 11.99 4.57
CA HIS A 78 3.41 11.48 4.78
C HIS A 78 3.24 10.01 4.36
N ASP A 79 3.92 9.58 3.29
CA ASP A 79 4.00 8.18 2.87
C ASP A 79 4.64 7.31 3.97
N LYS A 80 5.77 7.75 4.54
CA LYS A 80 6.41 7.08 5.67
C LYS A 80 5.59 7.14 6.96
N ALA A 81 4.86 8.22 7.21
CA ALA A 81 3.92 8.27 8.32
C ALA A 81 2.82 7.21 8.19
N GLY A 82 2.39 6.88 6.97
CA GLY A 82 1.45 5.79 6.71
C GLY A 82 1.97 4.42 7.16
N GLU A 83 3.24 4.11 6.88
CA GLU A 83 3.90 2.89 7.37
C GLU A 83 3.87 2.80 8.90
N TRP A 84 4.21 3.89 9.61
CA TRP A 84 4.20 3.92 11.08
C TRP A 84 2.80 3.80 11.68
N ILE A 85 1.78 4.40 11.05
CA ILE A 85 0.40 4.27 11.50
C ILE A 85 -0.08 2.83 11.36
N LEU A 86 0.22 2.19 10.23
CA LEU A 86 -0.14 0.78 10.00
C LEU A 86 0.60 -0.18 10.93
N GLU A 87 1.87 0.07 11.23
CA GLU A 87 2.63 -0.70 12.22
C GLU A 87 1.97 -0.64 13.61
N GLN A 88 1.53 0.53 14.07
CA GLN A 88 0.79 0.66 15.34
C GLN A 88 -0.54 -0.10 15.34
N LEU A 89 -1.20 -0.21 14.18
CA LEU A 89 -2.42 -1.03 14.04
C LEU A 89 -2.10 -2.53 14.12
N VAL A 90 -0.96 -2.94 13.56
CA VAL A 90 -0.44 -4.32 13.69
C VAL A 90 -0.19 -4.64 15.15
N ASP A 91 0.56 -3.80 15.88
CA ASP A 91 0.84 -4.00 17.30
C ASP A 91 -0.45 -4.15 18.11
N SER A 92 -1.40 -3.23 17.89
CA SER A 92 -2.71 -3.26 18.54
C SER A 92 -3.49 -4.55 18.20
N ALA A 93 -3.39 -5.03 16.95
CA ALA A 93 -4.04 -6.27 16.51
C ALA A 93 -3.37 -7.51 17.10
N GLN A 94 -2.05 -7.50 17.21
CA GLN A 94 -1.24 -8.58 17.74
C GLN A 94 -1.51 -8.80 19.24
N GLU A 95 -1.63 -7.72 20.01
CA GLU A 95 -2.04 -7.74 21.42
C GLU A 95 -3.41 -8.42 21.58
N ARG A 96 -4.40 -8.00 20.80
CA ARG A 96 -5.75 -8.59 20.84
C ARG A 96 -5.78 -10.06 20.45
N LEU A 97 -5.03 -10.46 19.43
CA LEU A 97 -4.90 -11.89 19.10
C LEU A 97 -4.37 -12.68 20.31
N SER A 98 -3.38 -12.13 21.02
CA SER A 98 -2.81 -12.77 22.20
C SER A 98 -3.81 -12.87 23.37
N GLU A 99 -4.61 -11.81 23.61
CA GLU A 99 -5.67 -11.79 24.63
C GLU A 99 -6.76 -12.83 24.35
N GLU A 100 -7.10 -13.01 23.07
CA GLU A 100 -8.06 -14.03 22.62
C GLU A 100 -7.45 -15.45 22.55
N GLY A 101 -6.18 -15.62 22.95
CA GLY A 101 -5.48 -16.91 22.96
C GLY A 101 -5.09 -17.42 21.56
N ILE A 102 -5.16 -16.57 20.54
CA ILE A 102 -4.82 -16.88 19.16
C ILE A 102 -3.32 -16.63 18.95
N ARG A 103 -2.56 -17.70 18.77
CA ARG A 103 -1.13 -17.62 18.43
C ARG A 103 -0.94 -17.41 16.93
N GLY A 104 -0.10 -16.44 16.57
CA GLY A 104 0.34 -16.15 15.21
C GLY A 104 0.90 -14.73 15.12
N ASP A 105 1.75 -14.48 14.15
CA ASP A 105 2.37 -13.18 13.92
C ASP A 105 1.74 -12.53 12.68
N ILE A 106 1.27 -11.29 12.83
CA ILE A 106 0.73 -10.46 11.75
C ILE A 106 1.90 -9.80 11.00
N TYR A 107 1.85 -9.85 9.67
CA TYR A 107 2.79 -9.16 8.80
C TYR A 107 2.04 -8.27 7.83
N LEU A 108 2.58 -7.05 7.64
CA LEU A 108 2.22 -6.16 6.56
C LEU A 108 3.38 -6.03 5.58
N PHE A 109 3.08 -6.06 4.29
CA PHE A 109 4.06 -5.93 3.23
C PHE A 109 3.72 -4.73 2.35
N ARG A 110 4.68 -3.81 2.24
CA ARG A 110 4.67 -2.77 1.22
C ARG A 110 5.41 -3.27 -0.02
N ASN A 111 4.73 -4.10 -0.78
CA ASN A 111 5.18 -4.63 -2.07
C ASN A 111 3.97 -4.66 -3.02
N ASN A 112 4.05 -5.37 -4.15
CA ASN A 112 2.99 -5.33 -5.17
C ASN A 112 2.45 -6.71 -5.55
N THR A 113 2.94 -7.79 -4.96
CA THR A 113 2.47 -9.14 -5.27
C THR A 113 2.52 -10.07 -4.07
N ASP A 114 1.52 -10.93 -3.94
CA ASP A 114 1.57 -12.04 -2.99
C ASP A 114 2.15 -13.34 -3.61
N SER A 115 2.26 -14.38 -2.78
CA SER A 115 2.72 -15.70 -3.20
C SER A 115 1.70 -16.47 -4.07
N ALA A 116 0.44 -16.05 -4.08
CA ALA A 116 -0.61 -16.61 -4.94
C ALA A 116 -0.63 -15.98 -6.33
N GLY A 117 0.17 -14.92 -6.56
CA GLY A 117 0.24 -14.20 -7.83
C GLY A 117 -0.77 -13.06 -7.94
N ASN A 118 -1.54 -12.75 -6.88
CA ASN A 118 -2.35 -11.55 -6.84
C ASN A 118 -1.44 -10.32 -6.78
N SER A 119 -1.94 -9.21 -7.30
CA SER A 119 -1.21 -7.95 -7.36
C SER A 119 -1.98 -6.85 -6.64
N TYR A 120 -1.25 -5.97 -5.97
CA TYR A 120 -1.76 -4.75 -5.33
C TYR A 120 -0.85 -3.56 -5.64
N GLY A 121 -1.43 -2.36 -5.53
CA GLY A 121 -0.92 -1.14 -6.12
C GLY A 121 -0.10 -0.24 -5.20
N CYS A 122 0.82 0.51 -5.81
CA CYS A 122 1.22 1.83 -5.33
C CYS A 122 0.87 2.81 -6.44
N HIS A 123 -0.07 3.71 -6.17
CA HIS A 123 -0.59 4.66 -7.15
C HIS A 123 -0.07 6.06 -6.87
N GLU A 124 0.15 6.81 -7.96
CA GLU A 124 0.66 8.17 -7.91
C GLU A 124 -0.36 9.10 -8.56
N ASN A 125 -0.72 10.15 -7.82
CA ASN A 125 -1.66 11.18 -8.26
C ASN A 125 -0.90 12.49 -8.50
N TYR A 126 -1.10 13.07 -9.68
CA TYR A 126 -0.47 14.33 -10.09
C TYR A 126 -1.54 15.32 -10.55
N LEU A 127 -1.72 16.42 -9.83
CA LEU A 127 -2.65 17.48 -10.24
C LEU A 127 -2.18 18.08 -11.56
N THR A 128 -3.09 18.21 -12.53
CA THR A 128 -2.82 18.75 -13.87
C THR A 128 -3.76 19.91 -14.19
N SER A 129 -3.44 20.70 -15.21
CA SER A 129 -4.33 21.73 -15.73
C SER A 129 -5.39 21.12 -16.64
N ARG A 130 -6.58 21.71 -16.62
CA ARG A 130 -7.67 21.31 -17.51
C ARG A 130 -7.34 21.53 -18.99
N ASP A 131 -6.49 22.52 -19.28
CA ASP A 131 -6.14 22.91 -20.64
C ASP A 131 -4.88 22.18 -21.17
N ASP A 132 -4.36 21.20 -20.41
CA ASP A 132 -3.24 20.38 -20.85
C ASP A 132 -3.64 19.46 -22.02
N ASP A 133 -2.76 19.33 -23.01
CA ASP A 133 -2.96 18.43 -24.15
C ASP A 133 -2.66 16.97 -23.78
N LEU A 134 -3.71 16.16 -23.68
CA LEU A 134 -3.61 14.72 -23.39
C LEU A 134 -2.84 13.94 -24.48
N GLY A 135 -2.86 14.42 -25.73
CA GLY A 135 -2.08 13.83 -26.81
C GLY A 135 -0.58 13.92 -26.52
N HIS A 136 -0.12 15.09 -26.12
CA HIS A 136 1.27 15.32 -25.73
C HIS A 136 1.71 14.45 -24.53
N TYR A 137 0.84 14.27 -23.53
CA TYR A 137 1.12 13.36 -22.41
C TYR A 137 1.32 11.92 -22.85
N THR A 138 0.51 11.44 -23.80
CA THR A 138 0.64 10.08 -24.32
C THR A 138 1.98 9.88 -25.01
N GLU A 139 2.42 10.85 -25.82
CA GLU A 139 3.69 10.77 -26.58
C GLU A 139 4.93 10.81 -25.69
N VAL A 140 4.91 11.58 -24.60
CA VAL A 140 6.10 11.81 -23.76
C VAL A 140 6.08 10.98 -22.46
N LEU A 141 4.95 10.95 -21.74
CA LEU A 141 4.87 10.30 -20.44
C LEU A 141 4.83 8.78 -20.57
N ILE A 142 4.16 8.19 -21.56
CA ILE A 142 4.09 6.73 -21.66
C ILE A 142 5.48 6.10 -21.85
N PRO A 143 6.33 6.53 -22.80
CA PRO A 143 7.67 5.96 -22.94
C PRO A 143 8.53 6.13 -21.67
N PHE A 144 8.41 7.29 -21.01
CA PHE A 144 9.09 7.55 -19.74
C PHE A 144 8.60 6.63 -18.63
N LEU A 145 7.29 6.50 -18.43
CA LEU A 145 6.69 5.68 -17.38
C LEU A 145 6.93 4.18 -17.60
N VAL A 146 6.95 3.72 -18.85
CA VAL A 146 7.29 2.32 -19.18
C VAL A 146 8.76 2.02 -18.86
N SER A 147 9.67 2.96 -19.12
CA SER A 147 11.10 2.78 -18.88
C SER A 147 11.55 3.06 -17.44
N ARG A 148 10.74 3.77 -16.63
CA ARG A 148 11.09 4.15 -15.25
C ARG A 148 11.41 2.98 -14.33
N GLN A 149 10.87 1.80 -14.63
CA GLN A 149 11.15 0.57 -13.89
C GLN A 149 12.64 0.24 -13.77
N ILE A 150 13.49 0.76 -14.69
CA ILE A 150 14.94 0.58 -14.67
C ILE A 150 15.57 1.20 -13.42
N TYR A 151 15.07 2.34 -12.94
CA TYR A 151 15.63 3.05 -11.79
C TYR A 151 14.69 3.11 -10.57
N ALA A 152 13.39 2.87 -10.75
CA ALA A 152 12.38 2.88 -9.69
C ALA A 152 11.82 1.49 -9.34
N GLY A 153 12.28 0.43 -10.01
CA GLY A 153 11.81 -0.93 -9.78
C GLY A 153 12.23 -1.49 -8.42
N ALA A 154 11.29 -2.08 -7.69
CA ALA A 154 11.53 -2.68 -6.36
C ALA A 154 12.11 -4.10 -6.40
N GLY A 155 12.24 -4.71 -7.58
CA GLY A 155 12.78 -6.05 -7.76
C GLY A 155 11.81 -7.19 -7.38
N LYS A 156 11.94 -8.34 -8.07
CA LYS A 156 11.25 -9.60 -7.73
C LYS A 156 12.01 -10.81 -8.25
N VAL A 157 12.00 -11.89 -7.47
CA VAL A 157 12.39 -13.21 -7.98
C VAL A 157 11.16 -13.90 -8.57
N LEU A 158 11.18 -14.15 -9.87
CA LEU A 158 10.15 -14.86 -10.61
C LEU A 158 10.52 -16.34 -10.72
N GLN A 159 9.56 -17.22 -10.42
CA GLN A 159 9.71 -18.65 -10.71
C GLN A 159 9.22 -18.92 -12.13
N THR A 160 10.11 -19.41 -12.98
CA THR A 160 9.81 -19.79 -14.36
C THR A 160 10.05 -21.28 -14.57
N ALA A 161 9.59 -21.84 -15.69
CA ALA A 161 9.90 -23.23 -16.05
C ALA A 161 11.42 -23.49 -16.20
N ARG A 162 12.23 -22.44 -16.36
CA ARG A 162 13.70 -22.51 -16.46
C ARG A 162 14.41 -22.24 -15.13
N GLY A 163 13.67 -22.14 -14.03
CA GLY A 163 14.17 -21.79 -12.70
C GLY A 163 13.90 -20.34 -12.31
N ALA A 164 14.51 -19.93 -11.20
CA ALA A 164 14.36 -18.59 -10.64
C ALA A 164 15.08 -17.54 -11.49
N GLN A 165 14.39 -16.44 -11.81
CA GLN A 165 14.92 -15.30 -12.54
C GLN A 165 14.66 -14.00 -11.78
N PHE A 166 15.61 -13.07 -11.82
CA PHE A 166 15.40 -11.74 -11.24
C PHE A 166 14.73 -10.81 -12.26
N SER A 167 13.67 -10.13 -11.83
CA SER A 167 13.01 -9.02 -12.52
C SER A 167 13.28 -7.73 -11.76
N ILE A 168 13.57 -6.65 -12.48
CA ILE A 168 13.80 -5.32 -11.90
C ILE A 168 12.52 -4.72 -11.30
N SER A 169 11.34 -5.12 -11.77
CA SER A 169 10.06 -4.61 -11.30
C SER A 169 9.08 -5.72 -10.93
N GLN A 170 8.22 -5.41 -9.95
CA GLN A 170 7.05 -6.23 -9.60
C GLN A 170 5.83 -5.91 -10.48
N ARG A 171 5.80 -4.72 -11.10
CA ARG A 171 4.71 -4.18 -11.92
C ARG A 171 5.21 -3.61 -13.24
#